data_AF-R9KTK6-F1
#
_entry.id   AF-R9KTK6-F1
#
_cell.length_a   1.000
_cell.length_b   1.000
_cell.length_c   1.000
_cell.angle_alpha   90.00
_cell.angle_beta   90.00
_cell.angle_gamma   90.00
#
_symmetry.space_group_name_H-M   'P 1'
#
loop_
_entity.id
_entity.type
_entity.pdbx_description
1 polymer ?
#
loop_
_entity_poly.entity_id
_entity_poly.type
_entity_poly.pdbx_seq_one_letter_code
_entity_poly.pdbx_strand_id
1 'polypeptide(L)' 'MGKEGKHINMDTLARICETLDCGIMDVIELASDEPSTAGGNDNGKTERKNHRERH' A
#
# COMPACT_ATOMS: atom_id res chain seq x y z
N MET A 1 21.89 -10.33 -1.43
CA MET A 1 21.46 -11.04 -0.20
C MET A 1 20.23 -10.32 0.32
N GLY A 2 19.05 -10.93 0.15
CA GLY A 2 17.80 -10.37 0.67
C GLY A 2 17.82 -10.49 2.19
N LYS A 3 17.47 -9.42 2.90
CA LYS A 3 17.38 -9.41 4.35
C LYS A 3 16.10 -10.17 4.71
N GLU A 4 16.20 -11.29 5.40
CA GLU A 4 15.01 -11.92 5.98
C GLU A 4 14.39 -10.95 6.98
N GLY A 5 13.21 -10.44 6.65
CA GLY A 5 12.45 -9.58 7.54
C GLY A 5 12.03 -10.36 8.78
N LYS A 6 12.10 -9.72 9.95
CA LYS A 6 11.61 -10.34 11.19
C LYS A 6 10.09 -10.20 11.24
N HIS A 7 9.39 -11.32 11.15
CA HIS A 7 7.94 -11.35 11.25
C HIS A 7 7.49 -11.03 12.69
N ILE A 8 6.55 -10.10 12.82
CA ILE A 8 5.90 -9.72 14.08
C ILE A 8 4.48 -10.28 14.10
N ASN A 9 4.09 -10.87 15.24
CA ASN A 9 2.73 -11.34 15.45
C ASN A 9 1.78 -10.19 15.80
N MET A 10 0.50 -10.30 15.42
CA MET A 10 -0.51 -9.29 15.70
C MET A 10 -0.67 -8.96 17.20
N ASP A 11 -0.55 -9.94 18.10
CA ASP A 11 -0.61 -9.70 19.55
C ASP A 11 0.54 -8.84 20.07
N THR A 12 1.71 -8.95 19.44
CA THR A 12 2.87 -8.10 19.76
C THR A 12 2.64 -6.71 19.22
N LEU A 13 2.10 -6.59 18.01
CA LEU A 13 1.78 -5.32 17.37
C LEU A 13 0.73 -4.53 18.18
N ALA A 14 -0.33 -5.21 18.65
CA ALA A 14 -1.37 -4.60 19.49
C ALA A 14 -0.81 -4.04 20.80
N ARG A 15 0.05 -4.80 21.50
CA ARG A 15 0.68 -4.35 22.74
C ARG A 15 1.58 -3.14 22.55
N ILE A 16 2.26 -3.05 21.40
CA ILE A 16 3.06 -1.87 21.04
C ILE A 16 2.13 -0.66 20.84
N CYS A 17 1.03 -0.83 20.12
CA CYS A 17 0.04 0.23 19.90
C CYS A 17 -0.54 0.77 21.21
N GLU A 18 -0.88 -0.12 22.14
CA GLU A 18 -1.38 0.26 23.47
C GLU A 18 -0.32 0.99 24.31
N THR A 19 0.95 0.57 24.22
CA THR A 19 2.05 1.18 25.00
C THR A 19 2.42 2.57 24.48
N LEU A 20 2.36 2.75 23.16
CA LEU A 20 2.75 3.98 22.49
C LEU A 20 1.57 4.94 22.25
N ASP A 21 0.35 4.56 22.65
CA ASP A 21 -0.90 5.29 22.38
C ASP A 21 -1.05 5.63 20.88
N CYS A 22 -0.71 4.68 20.00
CA CYS A 22 -0.72 4.88 18.55
C CYS A 22 -1.69 3.92 17.84
N GLY A 23 -2.20 4.34 16.68
CA GLY A 23 -3.08 3.53 15.87
C GLY A 23 -2.33 2.38 15.20
N ILE A 24 -2.99 1.24 15.04
CA ILE A 24 -2.44 0.08 14.31
C ILE A 24 -2.01 0.44 12.88
N MET A 25 -2.73 1.39 12.26
CA MET A 25 -2.46 1.90 10.92
C MET A 25 -1.09 2.58 10.87
N ASP A 26 -0.81 3.46 11.84
CA ASP A 26 0.46 4.18 11.93
C ASP A 26 1.66 3.21 12.06
N VAL A 27 1.49 2.11 12.80
CA VAL A 27 2.56 1.12 12.99
C VAL A 27 2.77 0.25 11.74
N ILE A 28 1.71 -0.05 10.98
CA ILE A 28 1.81 -0.81 9.72
C ILE A 28 2.49 0.00 8.63
N GLU A 29 2.19 1.30 8.54
CA GLU A 29 2.85 2.21 7.60
C GLU A 29 4.34 2.38 7.91
N LEU A 30 4.73 2.38 9.19
CA LEU A 30 6.14 2.41 9.61
C LEU A 30 6.87 1.07 9.40
N ALA A 31 6.17 -0.06 9.51
CA ALA A 31 6.75 -1.39 9.33
C ALA A 31 6.91 -1.79 7.85
N SER A 32 6.18 -1.14 6.95
CA SER A 32 6.26 -1.37 5.50
C SER A 32 7.45 -0.59 4.92
N ASP A 33 8.40 -1.30 4.28
CA ASP A 33 9.54 -0.69 3.59
C ASP A 33 9.11 -0.05 2.24
N GLU A 34 7.88 -0.34 1.79
CA GLU A 34 7.27 0.29 0.62
C GLU A 34 6.65 1.63 1.03
N PRO A 35 7.01 2.76 0.38
CA PRO A 35 6.39 4.03 0.69
C PRO A 35 4.89 3.93 0.41
N SER A 36 4.07 4.30 1.41
CA SER A 36 2.62 4.42 1.29
C SER A 36 2.31 5.20 0.01
N THR A 37 1.81 4.51 -1.03
CA THR A 37 1.44 5.12 -2.31
C THR A 37 0.08 5.81 -2.17
N ALA A 38 -0.08 6.62 -1.13
CA ALA A 38 -1.14 7.61 -1.04
C ALA A 38 -0.80 8.78 -1.99
N GLY A 39 -0.86 8.53 -3.31
CA GLY A 39 -0.52 9.53 -4.31
C GLY A 39 -0.73 9.05 -5.75
N GLY A 40 -1.96 9.23 -6.25
CA GLY A 40 -2.31 9.44 -7.66
C GLY A 40 -1.88 8.38 -8.67
N ASN A 41 -2.80 7.49 -9.06
CA ASN A 41 -2.64 6.68 -10.27
C ASN A 41 -3.85 6.89 -11.19
N ASP A 42 -3.93 8.06 -11.81
CA ASP A 42 -4.80 8.31 -12.97
C ASP A 42 -4.21 7.63 -14.22
N ASN A 43 -4.28 6.29 -14.22
CA ASN A 43 -3.89 5.47 -15.34
C ASN A 43 -4.94 5.56 -16.48
N GLY A 44 -4.68 6.47 -17.41
CA GLY A 44 -4.71 6.19 -18.85
C GLY A 44 -6.04 5.74 -19.48
N LYS A 45 -6.96 6.68 -19.75
CA LYS A 45 -7.98 6.46 -20.80
C LYS A 45 -7.34 6.61 -22.18
N THR A 46 -6.66 5.55 -22.65
CA THR A 46 -6.23 5.47 -24.06
C THR A 46 -7.47 5.28 -24.93
N GLU A 47 -7.96 6.35 -25.56
CA GLU A 47 -9.07 6.26 -26.50
C GLU A 47 -8.59 5.71 -27.85
N ARG A 48 -8.73 4.39 -28.05
CA ARG A 48 -8.47 3.74 -29.35
C ARG A 48 -9.75 3.64 -30.18
N LYS A 49 -9.78 4.44 -31.26
CA LYS A 49 -10.31 4.23 -32.63
C LYS A 49 -11.61 3.44 -32.84
N ASN A 50 -12.60 4.08 -33.48
CA ASN A 50 -13.54 3.39 -34.37
C ASN A 50 -13.73 4.18 -35.67
N HIS A 51 -13.12 3.67 -36.75
CA HIS A 51 -13.44 4.06 -38.14
C HIS A 51 -14.71 3.32 -38.54
N ARG A 52 -15.82 4.04 -38.69
CA ARG A 52 -17.08 3.45 -39.18
C ARG A 52 -17.22 3.79 -40.66
N GLU A 53 -16.72 2.91 -41.52
CA GLU A 53 -17.14 2.86 -42.92
C GLU A 53 -18.49 2.13 -42.98
N ARG A 54 -19.54 2.81 -43.43
CA ARG A 54 -20.86 2.22 -43.71
C ARG A 54 -21.43 2.89 -44.96
N HIS A 55 -21.20 2.20 -46.09
CA HIS A 55 -21.99 2.08 -47.32
C HIS A 55 -22.51 3.36 -48.00
#